data_AF-A0A964UTI3-F1
#
_entry.id   AF-A0A964UTI3-F1
#
_cell.length_a   1.000
_cell.length_b   1.000
_cell.length_c   1.000
_cell.angle_alpha   90.00
_cell.angle_beta   90.00
_cell.angle_gamma   90.00
#
_symmetry.space_group_name_H-M   'P 1'
#
loop_
_entity.id
_entity.type
_entity.pdbx_description
1 polymer ?
#
loop_
_entity_poly.entity_id
_entity_poly.type
_entity_poly.pdbx_seq_one_letter_code
_entity_poly.pdbx_strand_id
1 'polypeptide(L)'
;MITMRFTGTAAENLAFSASPLLEAAHSWHALTDPGHHALHVPWVRRCRRLPAALRRRLRAHEFVVADYIPAFFECRADEHDTDFDGQISAVRALPVRQVAAELARTVVDTTRYTGHDLVEDRTTRDAALAELRRTDPERCARLAGILTDPEPVLDGALTALEDYWEAAFAEEWERVEPTLYEAIAYAGQRIAHQGVLAMLRTLVPQIRMDPAQRSLRLDRPHDHDITVTPARPVTFTASHYVWPHVRVTCDEPWPLRITYPALPLAPASAPRAAGQEELLAALRALAAAPR
;
A
#
# COMPACT_ATOMS: atom_id res chain seq x y z
N MET A 1 -11.69 13.92 2.81
CA MET A 1 -10.49 14.62 3.31
C MET A 1 -9.96 13.90 4.55
N ILE A 2 -8.68 13.57 4.68
CA ILE A 2 -8.14 13.08 5.98
C ILE A 2 -7.37 14.21 6.65
N THR A 3 -7.77 14.60 7.86
CA THR A 3 -7.06 15.57 8.71
C THR A 3 -6.53 14.87 9.95
N MET A 4 -5.24 15.02 10.24
CA MET A 4 -4.60 14.51 11.45
C MET A 4 -4.11 15.68 12.28
N ARG A 5 -4.50 15.75 13.56
CA ARG A 5 -4.09 16.81 14.50
C ARG A 5 -3.15 16.26 15.56
N PHE A 6 -2.00 16.89 15.77
CA PHE A 6 -1.01 16.42 16.73
C PHE A 6 -1.18 17.12 18.09
N THR A 7 -1.34 16.33 19.15
CA THR A 7 -1.31 16.81 20.55
C THR A 7 0.13 16.79 21.09
N GLY A 8 0.52 17.75 21.94
CA GLY A 8 1.87 17.79 22.54
C GLY A 8 3.02 18.13 21.58
N THR A 9 4.23 17.63 21.85
CA THR A 9 5.33 17.70 20.87
C THR A 9 5.12 16.58 19.85
N ALA A 10 5.00 16.96 18.56
CA ALA A 10 4.64 15.98 17.53
C ALA A 10 5.65 14.81 17.44
N ALA A 11 6.89 14.98 17.91
CA ALA A 11 7.96 13.99 17.82
C ALA A 11 7.71 12.73 18.67
N GLU A 12 7.09 12.87 19.84
CA GLU A 12 6.84 11.76 20.77
C GLU A 12 5.73 10.81 20.27
N ASN A 13 4.96 11.25 19.26
CA ASN A 13 3.81 10.50 18.73
C ASN A 13 4.07 9.91 17.34
N LEU A 14 5.34 9.86 16.92
CA LEU A 14 5.77 9.31 15.63
C LEU A 14 6.58 8.03 15.81
N ALA A 15 6.29 7.04 14.98
CA ALA A 15 7.18 5.90 14.74
C ALA A 15 7.51 5.83 13.24
N PHE A 16 8.63 5.18 12.92
CA PHE A 16 9.00 4.87 11.54
C PHE A 16 9.22 3.38 11.40
N SER A 17 8.88 2.84 10.23
CA SER A 17 9.11 1.43 9.95
C SER A 17 9.28 1.15 8.46
N ALA A 18 9.73 -0.06 8.15
CA ALA A 18 9.65 -0.69 6.84
C ALA A 18 9.06 -2.10 7.04
N SER A 19 8.37 -2.63 6.04
CA SER A 19 7.76 -3.96 6.13
C SER A 19 7.98 -4.76 4.84
N PRO A 20 8.62 -5.95 4.93
CA PRO A 20 8.81 -6.80 3.75
C PRO A 20 7.49 -7.27 3.13
N LEU A 21 6.50 -7.62 3.96
CA LEU A 21 5.18 -8.05 3.47
C LEU A 21 4.46 -6.93 2.72
N LEU A 22 4.40 -5.74 3.33
CA LEU A 22 3.74 -4.59 2.72
C LEU A 22 4.45 -4.15 1.44
N GLU A 23 5.79 -4.21 1.43
CA GLU A 23 6.58 -3.87 0.25
C GLU A 23 6.35 -4.88 -0.89
N ALA A 24 6.26 -6.18 -0.58
CA ALA A 24 5.92 -7.21 -1.55
C ALA A 24 4.51 -7.00 -2.13
N ALA A 25 3.53 -6.64 -1.29
CA ALA A 25 2.17 -6.32 -1.73
C ALA A 25 2.12 -5.08 -2.65
N HIS A 26 2.85 -4.01 -2.31
CA HIS A 26 2.98 -2.84 -3.19
C HIS A 26 3.69 -3.16 -4.50
N SER A 27 4.71 -4.01 -4.44
CA SER A 27 5.42 -4.49 -5.62
C SER A 27 4.51 -5.30 -6.55
N TRP A 28 3.63 -6.13 -5.99
CA TRP A 28 2.59 -6.84 -6.73
C TRP A 28 1.56 -5.88 -7.32
N HIS A 29 1.09 -4.88 -6.56
CA HIS A 29 0.24 -3.81 -7.08
C HIS A 29 0.85 -3.11 -8.30
N ALA A 30 2.15 -2.82 -8.28
CA ALA A 30 2.84 -2.24 -9.44
C ALA A 30 2.81 -3.14 -10.69
N LEU A 31 2.61 -4.46 -10.54
CA LEU A 31 2.44 -5.39 -11.66
C LEU A 31 1.03 -5.36 -12.26
N THR A 32 0.01 -4.88 -11.52
CA THR A 32 -1.40 -4.86 -11.97
C THR A 32 -1.68 -3.70 -12.91
N ASP A 33 -1.07 -2.53 -12.66
CA ASP A 33 -1.12 -1.37 -13.56
C ASP A 33 0.27 -0.72 -13.77
N PRO A 34 1.15 -1.35 -14.58
CA PRO A 34 2.49 -0.81 -14.84
C PRO A 34 2.51 0.60 -15.44
N GLY A 35 1.41 1.05 -16.06
CA GLY A 35 1.30 2.40 -16.63
C GLY A 35 1.16 3.46 -15.54
N HIS A 36 0.41 3.16 -14.48
CA HIS A 36 0.29 4.03 -13.30
C HIS A 36 1.58 4.07 -12.46
N HIS A 37 2.36 2.99 -12.50
CA HIS A 37 3.61 2.82 -11.74
C HIS A 37 4.86 2.95 -12.62
N ALA A 38 4.95 4.03 -13.41
CA ALA A 38 6.01 4.24 -14.40
C ALA A 38 7.45 4.08 -13.86
N LEU A 39 7.73 4.49 -12.62
CA LEU A 39 9.07 4.31 -12.00
C LEU A 39 9.44 2.84 -11.78
N HIS A 40 8.45 1.95 -11.71
CA HIS A 40 8.64 0.52 -11.45
C HIS A 40 8.59 -0.34 -12.71
N VAL A 41 8.51 0.25 -13.92
CA VAL A 41 8.58 -0.49 -15.19
C VAL A 41 9.82 -1.40 -15.31
N PRO A 42 11.03 -1.02 -14.85
CA PRO A 42 12.18 -1.93 -14.85
C PRO A 42 11.93 -3.19 -14.01
N TRP A 43 11.28 -3.07 -12.86
CA TRP A 43 10.87 -4.20 -12.02
C TRP A 43 9.82 -5.07 -12.72
N VAL A 44 8.77 -4.46 -13.27
CA VAL A 44 7.72 -5.16 -14.03
C VAL A 44 8.33 -5.99 -15.18
N ARG A 45 9.33 -5.43 -15.88
CA ARG A 45 10.06 -6.14 -16.94
C ARG A 45 10.83 -7.34 -16.39
N ARG A 46 11.49 -7.20 -15.25
CA ARG A 46 12.18 -8.32 -14.57
C ARG A 46 11.19 -9.43 -14.21
N CYS A 47 10.02 -9.10 -13.68
CA CYS A 47 8.96 -10.05 -13.32
C CYS A 47 8.35 -10.81 -14.52
N ARG A 48 8.67 -10.44 -15.78
CA ARG A 48 8.30 -11.27 -16.94
C ARG A 48 9.02 -12.62 -16.96
N ARG A 49 10.16 -12.74 -16.26
CA ARG A 49 10.92 -14.00 -16.10
C ARG A 49 10.23 -15.00 -15.18
N LEU A 50 9.23 -14.57 -14.42
CA LEU A 50 8.49 -15.45 -13.51
C LEU A 50 7.80 -16.59 -14.28
N PRO A 51 7.75 -17.80 -13.68
CA PRO A 51 7.03 -18.93 -14.26
C PRO A 51 5.61 -18.55 -14.69
N ALA A 52 5.16 -19.06 -15.85
CA ALA A 52 3.84 -18.72 -16.38
C ALA A 52 2.69 -19.09 -15.42
N ALA A 53 2.87 -20.19 -14.66
CA ALA A 53 1.92 -20.61 -13.64
C ALA A 53 1.80 -19.58 -12.49
N LEU A 54 2.93 -19.06 -12.01
CA LEU A 54 2.96 -18.03 -10.97
C LEU A 54 2.35 -16.71 -11.47
N ARG A 55 2.70 -16.27 -12.69
CA ARG A 55 2.08 -15.07 -13.28
C ARG A 55 0.56 -15.21 -13.39
N ARG A 56 0.05 -16.40 -13.73
CA ARG A 56 -1.40 -16.66 -13.76
C ARG A 56 -2.02 -16.63 -12.36
N ARG A 57 -1.32 -17.17 -11.34
CA ARG A 57 -1.76 -17.15 -9.95
C ARG A 57 -1.84 -15.72 -9.39
N LEU A 58 -0.82 -14.90 -9.65
CA LEU A 58 -0.80 -13.47 -9.30
C LEU A 58 -1.96 -12.72 -9.98
N ARG A 59 -2.23 -12.96 -11.27
CA ARG A 59 -3.38 -12.34 -11.93
C ARG A 59 -4.73 -12.79 -11.34
N ALA A 60 -4.86 -14.05 -10.98
CA ALA A 60 -6.10 -14.57 -10.39
C ALA A 60 -6.46 -13.91 -9.05
N HIS A 61 -5.46 -13.40 -8.32
CA HIS A 61 -5.63 -12.75 -7.01
C HIS A 61 -5.30 -11.25 -7.04
N GLU A 62 -5.08 -10.65 -8.22
CA GLU A 62 -4.61 -9.26 -8.33
C GLU A 62 -5.58 -8.24 -7.74
N PHE A 63 -6.88 -8.58 -7.67
CA PHE A 63 -7.90 -7.74 -7.04
C PHE A 63 -7.60 -7.42 -5.57
N VAL A 64 -6.85 -8.28 -4.87
CA VAL A 64 -6.45 -8.08 -3.46
C VAL A 64 -5.48 -6.91 -3.32
N VAL A 65 -4.80 -6.52 -4.40
CA VAL A 65 -3.84 -5.41 -4.40
C VAL A 65 -4.16 -4.32 -5.44
N ALA A 66 -5.28 -4.41 -6.16
CA ALA A 66 -5.56 -3.53 -7.30
C ALA A 66 -5.94 -2.10 -6.87
N ASP A 67 -7.12 -1.91 -6.27
CA ASP A 67 -7.61 -0.56 -5.91
C ASP A 67 -7.40 -0.27 -4.41
N TYR A 68 -7.90 -1.18 -3.58
CA TYR A 68 -7.70 -1.18 -2.14
C TYR A 68 -6.70 -2.28 -1.77
N ILE A 69 -5.65 -1.92 -1.03
CA ILE A 69 -4.70 -2.87 -0.45
C ILE A 69 -5.11 -3.06 1.01
N PRO A 70 -5.51 -4.27 1.42
CA PRO A 70 -5.86 -4.59 2.79
C PRO A 70 -4.82 -4.18 3.82
N ALA A 71 -5.31 -3.61 4.92
CA ALA A 71 -4.46 -3.17 6.03
C ALA A 71 -3.82 -4.36 6.78
N PHE A 72 -4.30 -5.59 6.58
CA PHE A 72 -3.61 -6.77 7.10
C PHE A 72 -2.22 -7.00 6.51
N PHE A 73 -1.90 -6.46 5.34
CA PHE A 73 -0.51 -6.52 4.83
C PHE A 73 0.46 -5.68 5.68
N GLU A 74 -0.08 -4.84 6.57
CA GLU A 74 0.68 -4.05 7.52
C GLU A 74 0.77 -4.70 8.92
N CYS A 75 0.30 -5.95 9.07
CA CYS A 75 0.40 -6.72 10.30
C CYS A 75 1.86 -6.82 10.77
N ARG A 76 2.10 -6.41 12.03
CA ARG A 76 3.43 -6.39 12.66
C ARG A 76 4.48 -5.58 11.89
N ALA A 77 4.07 -4.65 11.03
CA ALA A 77 4.98 -3.78 10.28
C ALA A 77 5.73 -2.76 11.16
N ASP A 78 5.41 -2.64 12.44
CA ASP A 78 6.09 -1.85 13.46
C ASP A 78 7.13 -2.66 14.26
N GLU A 79 7.13 -3.99 14.12
CA GLU A 79 8.05 -4.88 14.81
C GLU A 79 9.30 -5.13 13.95
N HIS A 80 10.39 -4.44 14.31
CA HIS A 80 11.60 -4.33 13.48
C HIS A 80 12.31 -5.68 13.24
N ASP A 81 12.14 -6.65 14.13
CA ASP A 81 12.76 -7.97 14.02
C ASP A 81 11.86 -9.00 13.30
N THR A 82 10.65 -8.61 12.86
CA THR A 82 9.74 -9.54 12.17
C THR A 82 10.05 -9.55 10.68
N ASP A 83 10.50 -10.69 10.18
CA ASP A 83 10.74 -10.96 8.76
C ASP A 83 9.43 -11.22 7.98
N PHE A 84 9.56 -11.51 6.69
CA PHE A 84 8.43 -11.80 5.82
C PHE A 84 7.57 -12.96 6.33
N ASP A 85 8.19 -14.07 6.73
CA ASP A 85 7.48 -15.27 7.18
C ASP A 85 6.72 -15.03 8.50
N GLY A 86 7.31 -14.24 9.40
CA GLY A 86 6.65 -13.80 10.62
C GLY A 86 5.44 -12.90 10.34
N GLN A 87 5.52 -12.00 9.36
CA GLN A 87 4.41 -11.15 8.95
C GLN A 87 3.29 -11.97 8.28
N ILE A 88 3.62 -12.90 7.39
CA ILE A 88 2.66 -13.84 6.78
C ILE A 88 1.94 -14.67 7.86
N SER A 89 2.69 -15.22 8.81
CA SER A 89 2.13 -16.02 9.91
C SER A 89 1.14 -15.21 10.75
N ALA A 90 1.44 -13.93 10.98
CA ALA A 90 0.55 -13.05 11.71
C ALA A 90 -0.73 -12.72 10.94
N VAL A 91 -0.67 -12.58 9.61
CA VAL A 91 -1.88 -12.43 8.79
C VAL A 91 -2.75 -13.68 8.85
N ARG A 92 -2.14 -14.88 8.76
CA ARG A 92 -2.87 -16.16 8.88
C ARG A 92 -3.53 -16.33 10.25
N ALA A 93 -2.99 -15.70 11.29
CA ALA A 93 -3.53 -15.75 12.65
C ALA A 93 -4.66 -14.72 12.92
N LEU A 94 -5.00 -13.87 11.95
CA LEU A 94 -6.03 -12.85 12.14
C LEU A 94 -7.42 -13.46 12.35
N PRO A 95 -8.29 -12.80 13.12
CA PRO A 95 -9.70 -13.21 13.24
C PRO A 95 -10.38 -13.22 11.86
N VAL A 96 -11.10 -14.30 11.56
CA VAL A 96 -11.81 -14.51 10.28
C VAL A 96 -12.71 -13.33 9.89
N ARG A 97 -13.35 -12.67 10.88
CA ARG A 97 -14.21 -11.51 10.65
C ARG A 97 -13.43 -10.29 10.15
N GLN A 98 -12.21 -10.08 10.67
CA GLN A 98 -11.33 -8.99 10.25
C GLN A 98 -10.80 -9.23 8.84
N VAL A 99 -10.44 -10.49 8.53
CA VAL A 99 -10.06 -10.90 7.17
C VAL A 99 -11.21 -10.68 6.19
N ALA A 100 -12.43 -11.10 6.53
CA ALA A 100 -13.61 -10.90 5.69
C ALA A 100 -13.89 -9.42 5.43
N ALA A 101 -13.80 -8.57 6.46
CA ALA A 101 -14.02 -7.14 6.33
C ALA A 101 -13.01 -6.49 5.37
N GLU A 102 -11.72 -6.82 5.50
CA GLU A 102 -10.67 -6.29 4.64
C GLU A 102 -10.77 -6.80 3.20
N LEU A 103 -10.99 -8.10 3.00
CA LEU A 103 -11.15 -8.67 1.66
C LEU A 103 -12.41 -8.14 0.97
N ALA A 104 -13.52 -7.92 1.70
CA ALA A 104 -14.74 -7.37 1.12
C ALA A 104 -14.52 -5.97 0.50
N ARG A 105 -13.67 -5.13 1.13
CA ARG A 105 -13.30 -3.80 0.61
C ARG A 105 -12.59 -3.85 -0.74
N THR A 106 -11.93 -4.97 -1.09
CA THR A 106 -11.27 -5.15 -2.39
C THR A 106 -12.24 -5.35 -3.55
N VAL A 107 -13.53 -5.59 -3.26
CA VAL A 107 -14.54 -5.93 -4.26
C VAL A 107 -15.60 -4.83 -4.43
N VAL A 108 -15.76 -3.96 -3.44
CA VAL A 108 -16.80 -2.91 -3.40
C VAL A 108 -16.22 -1.51 -3.58
N ASP A 109 -17.09 -0.55 -3.86
CA ASP A 109 -16.77 0.87 -3.74
C ASP A 109 -16.67 1.28 -2.27
N THR A 110 -15.44 1.49 -1.81
CA THR A 110 -15.15 1.88 -0.42
C THR A 110 -15.67 3.28 -0.04
N THR A 111 -16.13 4.09 -1.00
CA THR A 111 -16.81 5.38 -0.70
C THR A 111 -18.24 5.20 -0.24
N ARG A 112 -18.80 4.00 -0.46
CA ARG A 112 -20.19 3.67 -0.17
C ARG A 112 -20.35 2.57 0.87
N TYR A 113 -19.37 1.68 0.97
CA TYR A 113 -19.41 0.52 1.85
C TYR A 113 -18.14 0.42 2.68
N THR A 114 -18.32 0.19 3.98
CA THR A 114 -17.20 -0.20 4.87
C THR A 114 -17.11 -1.72 4.96
N GLY A 115 -15.91 -2.24 5.19
CA GLY A 115 -15.72 -3.68 5.37
C GLY A 115 -16.49 -4.23 6.59
N HIS A 116 -16.47 -3.47 7.69
CA HIS A 116 -17.18 -3.81 8.92
C HIS A 116 -18.68 -3.97 8.69
N ASP A 117 -19.33 -3.01 8.04
CA ASP A 117 -20.79 -3.05 7.84
C ASP A 117 -21.21 -4.18 6.91
N LEU A 118 -20.38 -4.56 5.93
CA LEU A 118 -20.65 -5.72 5.09
C LEU A 118 -20.63 -7.05 5.88
N VAL A 119 -19.81 -7.13 6.93
CA VAL A 119 -19.71 -8.30 7.80
C VAL A 119 -20.77 -8.28 8.90
N GLU A 120 -21.10 -7.12 9.48
CA GLU A 120 -21.99 -7.05 10.64
C GLU A 120 -23.45 -6.72 10.29
N ASP A 121 -23.71 -5.93 9.26
CA ASP A 121 -25.06 -5.53 8.86
C ASP A 121 -25.56 -6.27 7.62
N ARG A 122 -26.54 -7.14 7.83
CA ARG A 122 -27.21 -7.88 6.77
C ARG A 122 -27.86 -6.96 5.74
N THR A 123 -28.39 -5.81 6.13
CA THR A 123 -29.08 -4.88 5.21
C THR A 123 -28.08 -4.28 4.23
N THR A 124 -26.97 -3.75 4.74
CA THR A 124 -25.85 -3.24 3.94
C THR A 124 -25.27 -4.32 3.04
N ARG A 125 -25.09 -5.53 3.57
CA ARG A 125 -24.63 -6.70 2.80
C ARG A 125 -25.54 -7.04 1.62
N ASP A 126 -26.85 -7.19 1.87
CA ASP A 126 -27.83 -7.56 0.86
C ASP A 126 -27.93 -6.48 -0.23
N ALA A 127 -27.82 -5.20 0.17
CA ALA A 127 -27.77 -4.08 -0.77
C ALA A 127 -26.52 -4.11 -1.67
N ALA A 128 -25.33 -4.31 -1.10
CA ALA A 128 -24.07 -4.39 -1.87
C ALA A 128 -24.09 -5.57 -2.85
N LEU A 129 -24.56 -6.75 -2.41
CA LEU A 129 -24.70 -7.92 -3.27
C LEU A 129 -25.72 -7.71 -4.38
N ALA A 130 -26.88 -7.10 -4.09
CA ALA A 130 -27.90 -6.79 -5.09
C ALA A 130 -27.40 -5.78 -6.14
N GLU A 131 -26.58 -4.82 -5.73
CA GLU A 131 -25.94 -3.90 -6.65
C GLU A 131 -24.95 -4.61 -7.57
N LEU A 132 -23.97 -5.32 -7.00
CA LEU A 132 -22.96 -6.04 -7.78
C LEU A 132 -23.59 -7.08 -8.71
N ARG A 133 -24.66 -7.77 -8.28
CA ARG A 133 -25.36 -8.73 -9.15
C ARG A 133 -25.86 -8.10 -10.46
N ARG A 134 -26.19 -6.80 -10.47
CA ARG A 134 -26.64 -6.09 -11.66
C ARG A 134 -25.51 -5.56 -12.52
N THR A 135 -24.37 -5.21 -11.92
CA THR A 135 -23.26 -4.52 -12.61
C THR A 135 -22.12 -5.47 -12.97
N ASP A 136 -21.75 -6.38 -12.08
CA ASP A 136 -20.64 -7.31 -12.20
C ASP A 136 -20.93 -8.62 -11.40
N PRO A 137 -21.54 -9.63 -12.07
CA PRO A 137 -21.88 -10.90 -11.43
C PRO A 137 -20.68 -11.67 -10.87
N GLU A 138 -19.49 -11.51 -11.46
CA GLU A 138 -18.27 -12.18 -10.98
C GLU A 138 -17.79 -11.56 -9.67
N ARG A 139 -17.76 -10.22 -9.57
CA ARG A 139 -17.52 -9.52 -8.30
C ARG A 139 -18.58 -9.86 -7.26
N CYS A 140 -19.85 -9.97 -7.65
CA CYS A 140 -20.91 -10.38 -6.74
C CYS A 140 -20.64 -11.77 -6.13
N ALA A 141 -20.29 -12.75 -6.98
CA ALA A 141 -19.95 -14.10 -6.53
C ALA A 141 -18.73 -14.11 -5.61
N ARG A 142 -17.71 -13.30 -5.93
CA ARG A 142 -16.52 -13.14 -5.09
C ARG A 142 -16.84 -12.54 -3.74
N LEU A 143 -17.62 -11.45 -3.68
CA LEU A 143 -18.04 -10.84 -2.42
C LEU A 143 -18.85 -11.83 -1.57
N ALA A 144 -19.80 -12.55 -2.18
CA ALA A 144 -20.58 -13.57 -1.48
C ALA A 144 -19.70 -14.69 -0.92
N GLY A 145 -18.70 -15.13 -1.69
CA GLY A 145 -17.69 -16.11 -1.25
C GLY A 145 -16.91 -15.61 -0.03
N ILE A 146 -16.31 -14.41 -0.13
CA ILE A 146 -15.54 -13.79 0.96
C ILE A 146 -16.36 -13.66 2.24
N LEU A 147 -17.62 -13.24 2.14
CA LEU A 147 -18.49 -13.06 3.30
C LEU A 147 -19.00 -14.37 3.91
N THR A 148 -18.93 -15.47 3.17
CA THR A 148 -19.29 -16.81 3.64
C THR A 148 -18.09 -17.49 4.29
N ASP A 149 -16.96 -17.49 3.59
CA ASP A 149 -15.70 -18.07 4.02
C ASP A 149 -14.54 -17.32 3.34
N PRO A 150 -13.82 -16.45 4.05
CA PRO A 150 -12.72 -15.69 3.48
C PRO A 150 -11.41 -16.49 3.40
N GLU A 151 -11.29 -17.62 4.11
CA GLU A 151 -10.02 -18.36 4.25
C GLU A 151 -9.46 -18.81 2.89
N PRO A 152 -10.24 -19.40 1.96
CA PRO A 152 -9.71 -19.81 0.66
C PRO A 152 -9.17 -18.65 -0.17
N VAL A 153 -9.77 -17.46 -0.05
CA VAL A 153 -9.32 -16.26 -0.76
C VAL A 153 -8.04 -15.72 -0.13
N LEU A 154 -7.97 -15.68 1.20
CA LEU A 154 -6.76 -15.28 1.92
C LEU A 154 -5.60 -16.23 1.59
N ASP A 155 -5.80 -17.53 1.75
CA ASP A 155 -4.78 -18.55 1.49
C ASP A 155 -4.28 -18.50 0.05
N GLY A 156 -5.18 -18.33 -0.92
CA GLY A 156 -4.80 -18.17 -2.32
C GLY A 156 -3.93 -16.94 -2.56
N ALA A 157 -4.26 -15.81 -1.93
CA ALA A 157 -3.49 -14.57 -2.05
C ALA A 157 -2.13 -14.65 -1.33
N LEU A 158 -2.09 -15.21 -0.12
CA LEU A 158 -0.83 -15.38 0.63
C LEU A 158 0.08 -16.38 -0.07
N THR A 159 -0.45 -17.50 -0.57
CA THR A 159 0.34 -18.46 -1.36
C THR A 159 0.91 -17.82 -2.62
N ALA A 160 0.13 -16.98 -3.31
CA ALA A 160 0.62 -16.24 -4.48
C ALA A 160 1.78 -15.28 -4.11
N LEU A 161 1.70 -14.68 -2.93
CA LEU A 161 2.70 -13.75 -2.42
C LEU A 161 3.96 -14.47 -1.92
N GLU A 162 3.83 -15.61 -1.23
CA GLU A 162 4.91 -16.50 -0.82
C GLU A 162 5.69 -17.02 -2.06
N ASP A 163 4.98 -17.56 -3.06
CA ASP A 163 5.61 -17.99 -4.32
C ASP A 163 6.34 -16.85 -5.03
N TYR A 164 5.76 -15.64 -5.00
CA TYR A 164 6.35 -14.45 -5.60
C TYR A 164 7.58 -13.96 -4.83
N TRP A 165 7.53 -14.04 -3.51
CA TRP A 165 8.66 -13.77 -2.62
C TRP A 165 9.84 -14.65 -2.96
N GLU A 166 9.64 -15.97 -2.96
CA GLU A 166 10.69 -16.94 -3.27
C GLU A 166 11.23 -16.79 -4.70
N ALA A 167 10.34 -16.56 -5.69
CA ALA A 167 10.74 -16.55 -7.09
C ALA A 167 11.42 -15.26 -7.55
N ALA A 168 11.21 -14.13 -6.87
CA ALA A 168 11.80 -12.86 -7.28
C ALA A 168 11.94 -11.80 -6.18
N PHE A 169 10.97 -11.68 -5.27
CA PHE A 169 10.92 -10.49 -4.42
C PHE A 169 11.90 -10.55 -3.24
N ALA A 170 12.33 -11.73 -2.77
CA ALA A 170 13.39 -11.84 -1.75
C ALA A 170 14.71 -11.19 -2.19
N GLU A 171 15.17 -11.46 -3.43
CA GLU A 171 16.35 -10.81 -4.04
C GLU A 171 16.16 -9.29 -4.16
N GLU A 172 14.94 -8.86 -4.47
CA GLU A 172 14.62 -7.44 -4.58
C GLU A 172 14.54 -6.76 -3.22
N TRP A 173 14.08 -7.45 -2.18
CA TRP A 173 14.03 -6.97 -0.81
C TRP A 173 15.44 -6.64 -0.31
N GLU A 174 16.41 -7.53 -0.49
CA GLU A 174 17.83 -7.28 -0.17
C GLU A 174 18.37 -6.00 -0.84
N ARG A 175 17.86 -5.66 -2.03
CA ARG A 175 18.23 -4.45 -2.76
C ARG A 175 17.56 -3.18 -2.21
N VAL A 176 16.27 -3.25 -1.84
CA VAL A 176 15.50 -2.05 -1.46
C VAL A 176 15.56 -1.75 0.03
N GLU A 177 15.65 -2.77 0.88
CA GLU A 177 15.60 -2.64 2.34
C GLU A 177 16.63 -1.63 2.88
N PRO A 178 17.92 -1.64 2.47
CA PRO A 178 18.88 -0.65 2.95
C PRO A 178 18.46 0.79 2.64
N THR A 179 17.88 1.02 1.46
CA THR A 179 17.43 2.36 1.04
C THR A 179 16.22 2.84 1.83
N LEU A 180 15.35 1.93 2.27
CA LEU A 180 14.22 2.26 3.15
C LEU A 180 14.74 2.71 4.52
N TYR A 181 15.69 1.98 5.10
CA TYR A 181 16.29 2.35 6.39
C TYR A 181 17.14 3.62 6.31
N GLU A 182 17.83 3.87 5.20
CA GLU A 182 18.50 5.16 4.95
C GLU A 182 17.49 6.33 4.93
N ALA A 183 16.34 6.15 4.28
CA ALA A 183 15.28 7.16 4.26
C ALA A 183 14.70 7.41 5.68
N ILE A 184 14.54 6.36 6.48
CA ILE A 184 14.11 6.45 7.88
C ILE A 184 15.17 7.20 8.73
N ALA A 185 16.45 6.85 8.58
CA ALA A 185 17.54 7.51 9.28
C ALA A 185 17.62 9.00 8.93
N TYR A 186 17.46 9.34 7.64
CA TYR A 186 17.41 10.73 7.18
C TYR A 186 16.19 11.48 7.75
N ALA A 187 15.02 10.85 7.81
CA ALA A 187 13.84 11.43 8.46
C ALA A 187 14.11 11.72 9.95
N GLY A 188 14.75 10.80 10.67
CA GLY A 188 15.16 10.97 12.06
C GLY A 188 16.13 12.15 12.25
N GLN A 189 17.17 12.26 11.43
CA GLN A 189 18.09 13.41 11.45
C GLN A 189 17.38 14.73 11.19
N ARG A 190 16.45 14.77 10.22
CA ARG A 190 15.65 15.97 9.94
C ARG A 190 14.77 16.36 11.12
N ILE A 191 14.13 15.40 11.78
CA ILE A 191 13.34 15.67 12.99
C ILE A 191 14.23 16.30 14.06
N ALA A 192 15.42 15.73 14.29
CA ALA A 192 16.35 16.22 15.31
C ALA A 192 16.85 17.66 15.05
N HIS A 193 17.09 18.02 13.78
CA HIS A 193 17.66 19.33 13.42
C HIS A 193 16.64 20.41 13.04
N GLN A 194 15.52 20.02 12.43
CA GLN A 194 14.54 20.94 11.82
C GLN A 194 13.12 20.78 12.39
N GLY A 195 12.91 19.79 13.27
CA GLY A 195 11.62 19.47 13.85
C GLY A 195 10.71 18.65 12.92
N VAL A 196 9.69 18.05 13.52
CA VAL A 196 8.73 17.16 12.84
C VAL A 196 8.04 17.81 11.65
N LEU A 197 7.58 19.06 11.79
CA LEU A 197 6.88 19.74 10.72
C LEU A 197 7.77 19.89 9.47
N ALA A 198 9.06 20.18 9.64
CA ALA A 198 9.97 20.26 8.50
C ALA A 198 10.18 18.91 7.80
N MET A 199 10.17 17.80 8.54
CA MET A 199 10.23 16.45 7.98
C MET A 199 8.93 16.08 7.25
N LEU A 200 7.77 16.32 7.86
CA LEU A 200 6.48 15.98 7.24
C LEU A 200 6.25 16.69 5.89
N ARG A 201 6.80 17.89 5.70
CA ARG A 201 6.76 18.61 4.40
C ARG A 201 7.50 17.90 3.28
N THR A 202 8.43 17.00 3.59
CA THR A 202 9.21 16.29 2.58
C THR A 202 8.55 15.00 2.11
N LEU A 203 7.50 14.52 2.79
CA LEU A 203 6.97 13.17 2.56
C LEU A 203 6.16 13.03 1.27
N VAL A 204 5.55 14.09 0.71
CA VAL A 204 5.04 14.23 -0.68
C VAL A 204 4.24 15.54 -0.82
N PRO A 205 4.04 16.06 -2.05
CA PRO A 205 3.14 17.19 -2.33
C PRO A 205 1.67 16.97 -1.96
N GLN A 206 1.21 15.71 -1.86
CA GLN A 206 -0.17 15.36 -1.52
C GLN A 206 -0.50 15.58 -0.03
N ILE A 207 0.52 15.74 0.81
CA ILE A 207 0.36 16.05 2.22
C ILE A 207 0.42 17.58 2.39
N ARG A 208 -0.73 18.20 2.64
CA ARG A 208 -0.80 19.63 3.01
C ARG A 208 -0.65 19.77 4.51
N MET A 209 0.14 20.74 4.96
CA MET A 209 0.28 21.02 6.39
C MET A 209 -0.22 22.41 6.74
N ASP A 210 -0.80 22.51 7.93
CA ASP A 210 -1.08 23.77 8.61
C ASP A 210 -0.27 23.83 9.92
N PRO A 211 0.86 24.55 9.94
CA PRO A 211 1.70 24.71 11.13
C PRO A 211 0.98 25.41 12.30
N ALA A 212 0.06 26.34 12.02
CA ALA A 212 -0.66 27.08 13.06
C ALA A 212 -1.66 26.16 13.78
N GLN A 213 -2.28 25.23 13.04
CA GLN A 213 -3.23 24.25 13.57
C GLN A 213 -2.59 22.90 13.93
N ARG A 214 -1.26 22.75 13.75
CA ARG A 214 -0.52 21.48 13.92
C ARG A 214 -1.23 20.31 13.24
N SER A 215 -1.68 20.51 12.00
CA SER A 215 -2.46 19.52 11.27
C SER A 215 -1.81 19.09 9.95
N LEU A 216 -1.99 17.81 9.64
CA LEU A 216 -1.61 17.17 8.39
C LEU A 216 -2.88 16.81 7.62
N ARG A 217 -2.98 17.20 6.35
CA ARG A 217 -4.15 16.97 5.49
C ARG A 217 -3.76 16.18 4.26
N LEU A 218 -4.53 15.14 3.95
CA LEU A 218 -4.48 14.43 2.67
C LEU A 218 -5.81 14.55 1.96
N ASP A 219 -5.77 15.00 0.69
CA ASP A 219 -6.95 15.03 -0.17
C ASP A 219 -7.31 13.58 -0.55
N ARG A 220 -8.25 13.00 0.19
CA ARG A 220 -8.83 11.67 -0.04
C ARG A 220 -10.35 11.78 -0.18
N PRO A 221 -10.99 10.89 -0.96
CA PRO A 221 -12.44 10.91 -1.14
C PRO A 221 -13.23 10.68 0.16
N HIS A 222 -12.62 10.04 1.16
CA HIS A 222 -13.21 9.78 2.49
C HIS A 222 -12.88 10.90 3.49
N ASP A 223 -13.85 11.30 4.33
CA ASP A 223 -13.67 12.34 5.36
C ASP A 223 -13.33 11.72 6.74
N HIS A 224 -12.14 12.02 7.25
CA HIS A 224 -11.69 11.59 8.57
C HIS A 224 -11.02 12.74 9.30
N ASP A 225 -11.37 12.94 10.57
CA ASP A 225 -10.72 13.89 11.46
C ASP A 225 -10.14 13.15 12.66
N ILE A 226 -8.82 13.01 12.68
CA ILE A 226 -8.09 12.10 13.55
C ILE A 226 -7.20 12.90 14.49
N THR A 227 -7.34 12.67 15.79
CA THR A 227 -6.42 13.23 16.79
C THR A 227 -5.29 12.24 17.07
N VAL A 228 -4.06 12.64 16.78
CA VAL A 228 -2.84 11.89 17.09
C VAL A 228 -2.44 12.18 18.54
N THR A 229 -2.26 11.12 19.31
CA THR A 229 -1.97 11.16 20.75
C THR A 229 -0.90 10.12 21.10
N PRO A 230 -0.27 10.20 22.29
CA PRO A 230 0.66 9.15 22.72
C PRO A 230 0.02 7.75 22.80
N ALA A 231 -1.29 7.66 23.07
CA ALA A 231 -2.04 6.41 23.08
C ALA A 231 -2.47 5.92 21.68
N ARG A 232 -2.36 6.78 20.67
CA ARG A 232 -2.66 6.48 19.26
C ARG A 232 -1.62 7.18 18.37
N PRO A 233 -0.35 6.74 18.42
CA PRO A 233 0.71 7.33 17.63
C PRO A 233 0.50 7.03 16.14
N VAL A 234 1.12 7.82 15.28
CA VAL A 234 1.15 7.55 13.84
C VAL A 234 2.47 6.92 13.45
N THR A 235 2.40 5.80 12.72
CA THR A 235 3.57 5.14 12.15
C THR A 235 3.74 5.56 10.70
N PHE A 236 4.94 6.02 10.34
CA PHE A 236 5.34 6.33 8.99
C PHE A 236 6.09 5.14 8.40
N THR A 237 5.48 4.47 7.44
CA THR A 237 6.07 3.29 6.81
C THR A 237 6.70 3.67 5.48
N ALA A 238 8.03 3.55 5.42
CA ALA A 238 8.81 3.79 4.23
C ALA A 238 8.54 2.67 3.22
N SER A 239 8.24 3.04 1.98
CA SER A 239 8.01 2.07 0.90
C SER A 239 8.59 2.56 -0.43
N HIS A 240 9.26 1.68 -1.17
CA HIS A 240 9.77 1.96 -2.51
C HIS A 240 8.65 1.86 -3.55
N TYR A 241 7.84 0.80 -3.48
CA TYR A 241 6.82 0.44 -4.46
C TYR A 241 5.46 1.11 -4.27
N VAL A 242 5.25 1.86 -3.18
CA VAL A 242 4.00 2.62 -2.97
C VAL A 242 3.83 3.79 -3.96
N TRP A 243 4.92 4.27 -4.59
CA TRP A 243 4.85 5.38 -5.55
C TRP A 243 3.91 5.03 -6.73
N PRO A 244 3.04 5.96 -7.20
CA PRO A 244 2.96 7.39 -6.87
C PRO A 244 2.04 7.73 -5.68
N HIS A 245 1.62 6.74 -4.92
CA HIS A 245 0.64 6.91 -3.85
C HIS A 245 1.28 7.29 -2.52
N VAL A 246 0.44 7.85 -1.67
CA VAL A 246 0.60 7.78 -0.22
C VAL A 246 -0.62 7.08 0.33
N ARG A 247 -0.43 6.02 1.10
CA ARG A 247 -1.55 5.27 1.68
C ARG A 247 -1.70 5.66 3.14
N VAL A 248 -2.95 5.68 3.59
CA VAL A 248 -3.29 6.00 4.98
C VAL A 248 -4.22 4.91 5.49
N THR A 249 -3.83 4.33 6.60
CA THR A 249 -4.61 3.34 7.35
C THR A 249 -5.02 4.00 8.65
N CYS A 250 -6.33 4.21 8.83
CA CYS A 250 -6.86 4.94 9.98
C CYS A 250 -8.14 4.34 10.58
N ASP A 251 -8.70 3.31 9.94
CA ASP A 251 -9.90 2.63 10.38
C ASP A 251 -9.52 1.59 11.44
N GLU A 252 -10.31 1.50 12.52
CA GLU A 252 -10.15 0.44 13.51
C GLU A 252 -10.37 -0.94 12.87
N PRO A 253 -9.69 -2.00 13.36
CA PRO A 253 -8.81 -2.05 14.53
C PRO A 253 -7.34 -1.70 14.22
N TRP A 254 -7.05 -1.24 13.01
CA TRP A 254 -5.68 -1.06 12.55
C TRP A 254 -5.02 0.17 13.20
N PRO A 255 -3.72 0.10 13.53
CA PRO A 255 -2.98 1.25 14.01
C PRO A 255 -2.91 2.34 12.94
N LEU A 256 -2.79 3.59 13.39
CA LEU A 256 -2.72 4.73 12.49
C LEU A 256 -1.40 4.72 11.72
N ARG A 257 -1.45 4.57 10.41
CA ARG A 257 -0.27 4.45 9.55
C ARG A 257 -0.35 5.32 8.32
N ILE A 258 0.80 5.87 7.92
CA ILE A 258 1.00 6.54 6.65
C ILE A 258 2.14 5.83 5.92
N THR A 259 1.82 5.19 4.80
CA THR A 259 2.82 4.58 3.93
C THR A 259 3.20 5.59 2.86
N TYR A 260 4.48 5.96 2.82
CA TYR A 260 4.98 7.04 1.98
C TYR A 260 6.11 6.55 1.07
N PRO A 261 6.27 7.16 -0.13
CA PRO A 261 7.30 6.76 -1.06
C PRO A 261 8.67 7.18 -0.52
N ALA A 262 9.47 6.19 -0.14
CA ALA A 262 10.89 6.32 0.19
C ALA A 262 11.68 6.46 -1.11
N LEU A 263 11.51 7.60 -1.77
CA LEU A 263 12.27 7.93 -2.96
C LEU A 263 13.69 8.33 -2.52
N PRO A 264 14.75 7.76 -3.12
CA PRO A 264 15.93 8.58 -3.31
C PRO A 264 15.51 9.72 -4.25
N LEU A 265 15.53 10.97 -3.78
CA LEU A 265 15.19 12.13 -4.61
C LEU A 265 16.16 12.33 -5.80
N ALA A 266 17.18 11.48 -5.94
CA ALA A 266 17.81 11.08 -7.19
C ALA A 266 18.60 9.78 -6.96
N PRO A 267 18.77 8.89 -7.96
CA PRO A 267 19.85 7.90 -7.90
C PRO A 267 21.18 8.63 -7.68
N ALA A 268 22.14 8.01 -6.96
CA ALA A 268 23.53 8.49 -6.82
C ALA A 268 24.32 8.54 -8.15
N SER A 269 23.62 8.58 -9.27
CA SER A 269 24.11 8.85 -10.61
C SER A 269 22.93 9.42 -11.37
N ALA A 270 22.86 10.75 -11.53
CA ALA A 270 21.90 11.35 -12.45
C ALA A 270 22.04 10.64 -13.80
N PRO A 271 20.96 10.08 -14.40
CA PRO A 271 21.04 9.66 -15.79
C PRO A 271 21.43 10.89 -16.59
N ARG A 272 22.57 10.79 -17.28
CA ARG A 272 23.06 11.80 -18.22
C ARG A 272 21.86 12.22 -19.07
N ALA A 273 21.50 13.50 -19.02
CA ALA A 273 20.31 14.01 -19.69
C ALA A 273 20.27 13.46 -21.12
N ALA A 274 19.29 12.58 -21.39
CA ALA A 274 19.12 12.01 -22.72
C ALA A 274 18.95 13.18 -23.68
N GLY A 275 19.71 13.17 -24.78
CA GLY A 275 19.60 14.21 -25.79
C GLY A 275 18.16 14.28 -26.29
N GLN A 276 17.70 15.47 -26.70
CA GLN A 276 16.36 15.67 -27.24
C GLN A 276 16.00 14.64 -28.35
N GLU A 277 17.00 14.17 -29.10
CA GLU A 277 16.86 13.13 -30.12
C GLU A 277 16.57 11.73 -29.55
N GLU A 278 17.18 11.34 -28.43
CA GLU A 278 16.93 10.04 -27.79
C GLU A 278 15.53 9.98 -27.18
N LEU A 279 15.05 11.09 -26.61
CA LEU A 279 13.69 11.21 -26.11
C LEU A 279 12.66 11.14 -27.25
N LEU A 280 12.93 11.83 -28.37
CA LEU A 280 12.08 11.77 -29.56
C LEU A 280 12.07 10.36 -30.20
N ALA A 281 13.19 9.65 -30.18
CA ALA A 281 13.28 8.27 -30.65
C ALA A 281 12.45 7.32 -29.79
N ALA A 282 12.53 7.44 -28.46
CA ALA A 282 11.76 6.62 -27.53
C ALA A 282 10.24 6.86 -27.65
N LEU A 283 9.82 8.12 -27.79
CA LEU A 283 8.41 8.48 -27.98
C LEU A 283 7.85 7.99 -29.32
N ARG A 284 8.64 8.05 -30.40
CA ARG A 284 8.25 7.49 -31.71
C ARG A 284 8.15 5.97 -31.68
N ALA A 285 9.04 5.30 -30.95
CA ALA A 285 8.99 3.84 -30.78
C ALA A 285 7.72 3.40 -30.01
N LEU A 286 7.28 4.18 -29.02
CA LEU A 286 6.02 3.93 -28.30
C LEU A 286 4.78 4.19 -29.17
N ALA A 287 4.83 5.20 -30.06
CA ALA A 287 3.74 5.51 -30.97
C ALA A 287 3.59 4.51 -32.14
N ALA A 288 4.64 3.72 -32.43
CA ALA A 288 4.66 2.78 -33.54
C ALA A 288 4.26 1.33 -33.16
N ALA A 289 3.97 1.06 -31.89
CA ALA A 289 3.50 -0.26 -31.49
C ALA A 289 2.02 -0.46 -31.91
N PRO A 290 1.68 -1.53 -32.65
CA PRO A 290 0.29 -1.82 -32.99
C PRO A 290 -0.49 -2.18 -31.72
N ARG A 291 -1.73 -1.66 -31.64
CA ARG A 291 -2.67 -1.88 -30.52
C ARG A 291 -3.04 -3.34 -30.34
#